data_AF-Q0ZRM7-F1
#
_entry.id   AF-Q0ZRM7-F1
#
_cell.length_a   1.000
_cell.length_b   1.000
_cell.length_c   1.000
_cell.angle_alpha   90.00
_cell.angle_beta   90.00
_cell.angle_gamma   90.00
#
_symmetry.space_group_name_H-M   'P 1'
#
loop_
_entity.id
_entity.type
_entity.pdbx_description
1 polymer ?
#
loop_
_entity_poly.entity_id
_entity_poly.type
_entity_poly.pdbx_seq_one_letter_code
_entity_poly.pdbx_strand_id
1 'polypeptide(L)' 'SSGNPRVPFSTSQLMELEHKYVETRYLSGPEVAELANGLRLSEHRVKIWFQNRRAREKKA' A
#
# COMPACT_ATOMS: atom_id res chain seq x y z
N SER A 1 -5.74 4.68 -24.67
CA SER A 1 -6.26 3.69 -23.71
C SER A 1 -5.12 2.96 -23.02
N SER A 2 -4.41 3.62 -22.11
CA SER A 2 -3.30 3.02 -21.34
C SER A 2 -3.80 2.71 -19.93
N GLY A 3 -4.73 1.75 -19.85
CA GLY A 3 -5.15 1.19 -18.57
C GLY A 3 -3.95 0.50 -17.95
N ASN A 4 -3.40 1.09 -16.88
CA ASN A 4 -2.33 0.47 -16.12
C ASN A 4 -2.82 -0.92 -15.66
N PRO A 5 -2.25 -2.03 -16.15
CA PRO A 5 -2.77 -3.36 -15.85
C PRO A 5 -2.78 -3.56 -14.34
N ARG A 6 -3.92 -3.98 -13.81
CA ARG A 6 -4.12 -4.16 -12.36
C ARG A 6 -3.42 -5.43 -11.91
N VAL A 7 -2.10 -5.36 -11.74
CA VAL A 7 -1.30 -6.48 -11.24
C VAL A 7 -1.62 -6.67 -9.76
N PRO A 8 -1.98 -7.88 -9.27
CA PRO A 8 -2.18 -8.11 -7.84
C PRO A 8 -0.88 -7.89 -7.03
N PHE A 9 -0.99 -7.65 -5.73
CA PHE A 9 0.18 -7.63 -4.85
C PHE A 9 0.64 -9.07 -4.60
N SER A 10 1.95 -9.31 -4.55
CA SER A 10 2.50 -10.60 -4.09
C SER A 10 2.26 -10.78 -2.58
N THR A 11 2.38 -12.02 -2.10
CA THR A 11 2.32 -12.31 -0.65
C THR A 11 3.33 -11.51 0.14
N SER A 12 4.58 -11.42 -0.34
CA SER A 12 5.64 -10.64 0.32
C SER A 12 5.30 -9.14 0.38
N GLN A 13 4.75 -8.57 -0.69
CA GLN A 13 4.31 -7.18 -0.70
C GLN A 13 3.18 -6.93 0.29
N LEU A 14 2.21 -7.85 0.38
CA LEU A 14 1.10 -7.76 1.33
C LEU A 14 1.58 -7.83 2.78
N MET A 15 2.53 -8.72 3.08
CA MET A 15 3.10 -8.84 4.43
C MET A 15 3.78 -7.56 4.87
N GLU A 16 4.60 -6.95 4.02
CA GLU A 16 5.29 -5.70 4.34
C GLU A 16 4.32 -4.51 4.46
N LEU A 17 3.31 -4.44 3.60
CA LEU A 17 2.25 -3.43 3.69
C LEU A 17 1.48 -3.54 5.00
N GLU A 18 1.16 -4.76 5.44
CA GLU A 18 0.47 -5.00 6.71
C GLU A 18 1.39 -4.72 7.90
N HIS A 19 2.65 -5.14 7.85
CA HIS A 19 3.65 -4.81 8.86
C HIS A 19 3.74 -3.29 9.07
N LYS A 20 3.88 -2.54 7.97
CA LYS A 20 3.93 -1.08 8.04
C LYS A 20 2.62 -0.46 8.52
N TYR A 21 1.47 -1.06 8.19
CA TYR A 21 0.17 -0.59 8.66
C TYR A 21 -0.01 -0.73 10.19
N VAL A 22 0.54 -1.80 10.77
CA VAL A 22 0.55 -2.01 12.22
C VAL A 22 1.41 -0.95 12.92
N GLU A 23 2.54 -0.56 12.33
CA GLU A 23 3.37 0.53 12.84
C GLU A 23 2.67 1.90 12.73
N THR A 24 2.08 2.19 11.57
CA THR A 24 1.37 3.45 11.32
C THR A 24 0.22 3.27 10.34
N ARG A 25 -0.96 3.78 10.73
CA ARG A 25 -2.18 3.74 9.88
C ARG A 25 -2.17 4.80 8.76
N TYR A 26 -1.28 5.78 8.84
CA TYR A 26 -1.19 6.91 7.91
C TYR A 26 0.28 7.19 7.58
N LEU A 27 0.61 7.09 6.30
CA LEU A 27 1.95 7.42 5.82
C LEU A 27 2.04 8.89 5.42
N SER A 28 3.14 9.53 5.79
CA SER A 28 3.60 10.79 5.21
C SER A 28 4.11 10.59 3.79
N GLY A 29 4.31 11.69 3.04
CA GLY A 29 4.83 11.64 1.67
C GLY A 29 6.14 10.86 1.53
N PRO A 30 7.17 11.15 2.36
CA PRO A 30 8.43 10.40 2.35
C PRO A 30 8.26 8.91 2.65
N GLU A 31 7.47 8.55 3.66
CA GLU A 31 7.25 7.13 4.00
C GLU A 31 6.56 6.35 2.88
N VAL A 32 5.65 6.99 2.13
CA VAL A 32 5.07 6.37 0.94
C VAL A 32 6.12 6.13 -0.13
N ALA A 33 7.00 7.11 -0.38
CA ALA A 33 8.04 6.99 -1.40
C ALA A 33 9.04 5.87 -1.05
N GLU A 34 9.48 5.80 0.21
CA GLU A 34 10.38 4.75 0.70
C GLU A 34 9.76 3.36 0.59
N LEU A 35 8.52 3.20 1.08
CA LEU A 35 7.83 1.91 1.04
C LEU A 35 7.54 1.47 -0.41
N ALA A 36 7.13 2.40 -1.28
CA ALA A 36 6.90 2.12 -2.68
C ALA A 36 8.17 1.63 -3.39
N ASN A 37 9.32 2.29 -3.12
CA ASN A 37 10.60 1.90 -3.67
C ASN A 37 11.03 0.50 -3.18
N GLY A 38 10.91 0.23 -1.88
CA GLY A 38 11.22 -1.09 -1.30
C GLY A 38 10.38 -2.22 -1.88
N LEU A 39 9.11 -1.95 -2.18
CA LEU A 39 8.16 -2.94 -2.72
C LEU A 39 8.13 -3.02 -4.24
N ARG A 40 8.87 -2.16 -4.95
CA ARG A 40 8.80 -1.99 -6.41
C ARG A 40 7.37 -1.74 -6.89
N LEU A 41 6.66 -0.88 -6.16
CA LEU A 41 5.30 -0.43 -6.46
C LEU A 41 5.31 1.07 -6.78
N SER A 42 4.23 1.57 -7.38
CA SER A 42 4.03 3.01 -7.43
C SER A 42 3.47 3.52 -6.11
N GLU A 43 3.82 4.75 -5.73
CA GLU A 43 3.26 5.41 -4.55
C GLU A 43 1.74 5.39 -4.52
N HIS A 44 1.11 5.54 -5.70
CA HIS A 44 -0.35 5.50 -5.83
C HIS A 44 -0.93 4.16 -5.37
N ARG A 45 -0.28 3.04 -5.70
CA ARG A 45 -0.74 1.71 -5.27
C ARG A 45 -0.61 1.53 -3.76
N VAL A 46 0.45 2.06 -3.15
CA VAL A 46 0.63 2.07 -1.70
C VAL A 46 -0.47 2.92 -1.04
N LYS A 47 -0.71 4.14 -1.52
CA LYS A 47 -1.79 5.02 -1.03
C LYS A 47 -3.16 4.35 -1.08
N ILE A 48 -3.52 3.74 -2.22
CA ILE A 48 -4.78 2.99 -2.38
C ILE A 48 -4.87 1.82 -1.40
N TRP A 49 -3.78 1.06 -1.22
CA TRP A 49 -3.81 -0.07 -0.30
C TRP A 49 -4.08 0.39 1.13
N PHE A 50 -3.41 1.45 1.60
CA PHE A 50 -3.62 2.03 2.94
C PHE A 50 -5.04 2.57 3.12
N GLN A 51 -5.59 3.25 2.11
CA GLN A 51 -6.98 3.71 2.11
C GLN A 51 -7.97 2.55 2.25
N ASN A 52 -7.78 1.50 1.45
CA ASN A 52 -8.64 0.31 1.50
C ASN A 52 -8.49 -0.46 2.82
N ARG A 53 -7.28 -0.51 3.39
CA ARG A 53 -7.01 -1.19 4.65
C ARG A 53 -7.73 -0.52 5.82
N ARG A 54 -7.74 0.82 5.89
CA ARG A 54 -8.54 1.60 6.86
C ARG A 54 -10.04 1.38 6.66
N ALA A 55 -10.50 1.37 5.41
CA ALA A 55 -11.92 1.13 5.12
C ALA A 55 -12.37 -0.28 5.55
N ARG A 56 -11.49 -1.29 5.45
CA ARG A 56 -11.76 -2.64 5.97
C ARG A 56 -11.77 -2.67 7.50
N GLU A 57 -10.82 -2.02 8.17
CA GLU A 57 -10.79 -1.93 9.65
C GLU A 57 -12.07 -1.31 10.20
N LYS A 58 -12.59 -0.25 9.55
CA LYS A 58 -13.84 0.39 9.95
C LYS A 58 -15.10 -0.47 9.74
N LYS A 59 -15.03 -1.44 8.82
CA LYS A 59 -16.16 -2.32 8.48
C LYS A 59 -16.17 -3.64 9.26
N ALA A 60 -15.08 -3.93 9.98
CA ALA A 60 -15.00 -5.04 10.93
C ALA A 60 -15.60 -4.60 12.27
#